data_AF-C0AQ82-F1
#
_entry.id   AF-C0AQ82-F1
#
_cell.length_a   1.000
_cell.length_b   1.000
_cell.length_c   1.000
_cell.angle_alpha   90.00
_cell.angle_beta   90.00
_cell.angle_gamma   90.00
#
_symmetry.space_group_name_H-M   'P 1'
#
loop_
_entity.id
_entity.type
_entity.pdbx_description
1 polymer ?
#
loop_
_entity_poly.entity_id
_entity_poly.type
_entity_poly.pdbx_seq_one_letter_code
_entity_poly.pdbx_strand_id
1 'polypeptide(L)'
;MKIFIYWIVIFFFFVFKIFSIYSLTDEEFFKKYSLFFVYKGFLSKNVNGKITKVQVNGIDSRWIYPFSKLVPSRITSIYEDIYSSSSFLTTSDNLYVSYDYSKNFRKLVGINKFNSSAYITSSAFSQGEYKRIAIGTAIHGIYLSVNGAVSFKNLNRLIPQIYLGAGYYDIISAIEFSKEDANNIYFSSGVYGDIFLISQESGFIRKISFPFKKQIIRILDLSSKNVEKILVRTYDNHFYSYFKGQWVFIGKLALQDQDFIEKSQRMQLAKNKGSIYLTAHTLRSNREVDERFKFIKDSGMNAVVIDFKDDSGNLTYSTKLDLPNKLKSVKNLIDVSYILKKAREFGIYVIARCVVFKDAKLYYYNNFKYALWNKRTNKPWAHFIKKVDSSGLVKYLQVEHWVDIFSPATWEYNISVAKEIQSFGVDEIQFDYIRFPSDGPVSLATSRMNKYAMQPVDALESFLIMAREQLYIPISVDIYGYNGWFPTNSIGQNITMLSDYVDVISPMFYPSHYTNDFLPSNFYYTKRAYKIYKEGSDRALMFSLDRVVIRPYVQAFLLGKERFVDDEIYLKYLKFQLKGVKESFGSGFSLWNASNVYYMVKGSLKEYLDSF
;
A
#
# COMPACT_ATOMS: atom_id res chain seq x y z
N MET A 1 41.00 -38.77 -10.24
CA MET A 1 41.29 -37.77 -11.29
C MET A 1 40.09 -36.90 -11.67
N LYS A 2 38.90 -37.47 -12.01
CA LYS A 2 37.70 -36.67 -12.36
C LYS A 2 37.18 -35.74 -11.24
N ILE A 3 37.26 -36.15 -9.97
CA ILE A 3 36.88 -35.32 -8.82
C ILE A 3 37.83 -34.13 -8.65
N PHE A 4 39.13 -34.33 -8.83
CA PHE A 4 40.15 -33.28 -8.70
C PHE A 4 40.02 -32.22 -9.80
N ILE A 5 39.72 -32.63 -11.03
CA ILE A 5 39.46 -31.70 -12.15
C ILE A 5 38.17 -30.90 -11.91
N TYR A 6 37.13 -31.50 -11.34
CA TYR A 6 35.89 -30.80 -11.01
C TYR A 6 36.11 -29.73 -9.92
N TRP A 7 36.91 -30.04 -8.90
CA TRP A 7 37.30 -29.07 -7.86
C TRP A 7 38.18 -27.94 -8.41
N ILE A 8 39.13 -28.24 -9.30
CA ILE A 8 39.97 -27.23 -9.95
C ILE A 8 39.14 -26.32 -10.85
N VAL A 9 38.18 -26.84 -11.61
CA VAL A 9 37.31 -26.04 -12.49
C VAL A 9 36.40 -25.13 -11.66
N ILE A 10 35.79 -25.64 -10.59
CA ILE A 10 34.98 -24.80 -9.68
C ILE A 10 35.85 -23.73 -9.02
N PHE A 11 37.03 -24.10 -8.53
CA PHE A 11 37.96 -23.17 -7.90
C PHE A 11 38.44 -22.09 -8.89
N PHE A 12 38.80 -22.46 -10.11
CA PHE A 12 39.19 -21.50 -11.15
C PHE A 12 38.04 -20.56 -11.52
N PHE A 13 36.82 -21.07 -11.71
CA PHE A 13 35.66 -20.22 -11.97
C PHE A 13 35.35 -19.28 -10.81
N PHE A 14 35.49 -19.75 -9.57
CA PHE A 14 35.26 -18.95 -8.37
C PHE A 14 36.32 -17.84 -8.23
N VAL A 15 37.60 -18.17 -8.41
CA VAL A 15 38.73 -17.22 -8.35
C VAL A 15 38.65 -16.19 -9.47
N PHE A 16 38.34 -16.59 -10.72
CA PHE A 16 38.19 -15.65 -11.83
C PHE A 16 36.99 -14.71 -11.65
N LYS A 17 35.87 -15.21 -11.12
CA LYS A 17 34.67 -14.41 -10.85
C LYS A 17 34.92 -13.40 -9.73
N ILE A 18 35.65 -13.80 -8.67
CA ILE A 18 36.07 -12.92 -7.58
C ILE A 18 36.99 -11.81 -8.11
N PHE A 19 38.05 -12.15 -8.85
CA PHE A 19 38.96 -11.16 -9.44
C PHE A 19 38.25 -10.21 -10.42
N SER A 20 37.28 -10.71 -11.18
CA SER A 20 36.46 -9.87 -12.06
C SER A 20 35.51 -8.93 -11.32
N ILE A 21 35.03 -9.25 -10.12
CA ILE A 21 34.12 -8.37 -9.36
C ILE A 21 34.89 -7.19 -8.77
N TYR A 22 36.10 -7.42 -8.28
CA TYR A 22 36.94 -6.38 -7.68
C TYR A 22 37.58 -5.42 -8.69
N SER A 23 37.58 -5.77 -9.97
CA SER A 23 38.13 -4.94 -11.07
C SER A 23 37.10 -4.09 -11.79
N LEU A 24 35.80 -4.30 -11.54
CA LEU A 24 34.75 -3.49 -12.17
C LEU A 24 34.58 -2.17 -11.43
N THR A 25 34.43 -1.08 -12.19
CA THR A 25 33.83 0.15 -11.64
C THR A 25 32.40 -0.14 -11.17
N ASP A 26 31.87 0.68 -10.25
CA ASP A 26 30.49 0.50 -9.76
C ASP A 26 29.47 0.54 -10.91
N GLU A 27 29.73 1.35 -11.93
CA GLU A 27 28.91 1.43 -13.14
C GLU A 27 28.98 0.15 -13.98
N GLU A 28 30.18 -0.40 -14.20
CA GLU A 28 30.37 -1.66 -14.92
C GLU A 28 29.81 -2.86 -14.16
N PHE A 29 29.86 -2.85 -12.82
CA PHE A 29 29.26 -3.88 -11.99
C PHE A 29 27.75 -3.97 -12.26
N PHE A 30 27.03 -2.84 -12.23
CA PHE A 30 25.59 -2.87 -12.51
C PHE A 30 25.25 -3.20 -13.97
N LYS A 31 26.01 -2.66 -14.93
CA LYS A 31 25.82 -2.98 -16.35
C LYS A 31 26.07 -4.46 -16.65
N LYS A 32 27.06 -5.07 -15.98
CA LYS A 32 27.44 -6.48 -16.19
C LYS A 32 26.53 -7.47 -15.48
N TYR A 33 26.04 -7.16 -14.27
CA TYR A 33 25.31 -8.13 -13.45
C TYR A 33 23.80 -8.11 -13.63
N SER A 34 23.20 -7.14 -14.34
CA SER A 34 21.77 -7.09 -14.70
C SER A 34 20.86 -7.68 -13.61
N LEU A 35 20.99 -7.17 -12.39
CA LEU A 35 20.38 -7.76 -11.19
C LEU A 35 18.86 -7.91 -11.37
N PHE A 36 18.32 -9.01 -10.84
CA PHE A 36 16.88 -9.19 -10.80
C PHE A 36 16.25 -8.13 -9.89
N PHE A 37 15.00 -7.80 -10.19
CA PHE A 37 14.20 -6.93 -9.33
C PHE A 37 12.73 -7.27 -9.38
N VAL A 38 12.00 -6.76 -8.40
CA VAL A 38 10.55 -6.91 -8.34
C VAL A 38 9.91 -5.74 -9.06
N TYR A 39 9.05 -6.03 -10.04
CA TYR A 39 8.24 -5.03 -10.73
C TYR A 39 6.81 -5.54 -10.89
N LYS A 40 5.82 -4.75 -10.43
CA LYS A 40 4.40 -5.15 -10.40
C LYS A 40 4.18 -6.54 -9.77
N GLY A 41 4.95 -6.86 -8.73
CA GLY A 41 4.90 -8.15 -8.03
C GLY A 41 5.56 -9.33 -8.76
N PHE A 42 6.24 -9.10 -9.89
CA PHE A 42 6.93 -10.14 -10.66
C PHE A 42 8.45 -9.95 -10.66
N LEU A 43 9.18 -11.06 -10.72
CA LEU A 43 10.61 -11.05 -10.94
C LEU A 43 10.88 -10.54 -12.36
N SER A 44 11.78 -9.58 -12.48
CA SER A 44 12.05 -8.87 -13.73
C SER A 44 13.54 -8.59 -13.89
N LYS A 45 13.96 -8.39 -15.14
CA LYS A 45 15.28 -7.90 -15.52
C LYS A 45 15.16 -6.74 -16.48
N ASN A 46 16.16 -5.86 -16.50
CA ASN A 46 16.30 -4.88 -17.55
C ASN A 46 17.11 -5.50 -18.69
N VAL A 47 16.50 -5.62 -19.85
CA VAL A 47 17.14 -6.11 -21.08
C VAL A 47 17.06 -4.98 -22.10
N ASN A 48 18.19 -4.34 -22.40
CA ASN A 48 18.31 -3.24 -23.36
C ASN A 48 17.33 -2.07 -23.09
N GLY A 49 17.18 -1.66 -21.83
CA GLY A 49 16.29 -0.58 -21.42
C GLY A 49 14.83 -0.99 -21.22
N LYS A 50 14.47 -2.24 -21.50
CA LYS A 50 13.10 -2.76 -21.34
C LYS A 50 12.97 -3.70 -20.16
N ILE A 51 11.85 -3.56 -19.44
CA ILE A 51 11.50 -4.46 -18.35
C ILE A 51 11.04 -5.79 -18.95
N THR A 52 11.78 -6.85 -18.70
CA THR A 52 11.43 -8.20 -19.13
C THR A 52 11.04 -9.01 -17.90
N LYS A 53 9.80 -9.50 -17.89
CA LYS A 53 9.31 -10.42 -16.86
C LYS A 53 10.05 -11.75 -16.97
N VAL A 54 10.52 -12.24 -15.84
CA VAL A 54 11.24 -13.51 -15.73
C VAL A 54 10.26 -14.57 -15.25
N GLN A 55 10.23 -15.71 -15.93
CA GLN A 55 9.47 -16.85 -15.47
C GLN A 55 10.14 -17.46 -14.24
N VAL A 56 9.36 -17.66 -13.18
CA VAL A 56 9.80 -18.24 -11.92
C VAL A 56 9.05 -19.54 -11.70
N ASN A 57 9.79 -20.63 -11.48
CA ASN A 57 9.21 -21.94 -11.18
C ASN A 57 9.35 -22.25 -9.68
N GLY A 58 8.40 -23.02 -9.13
CA GLY A 58 8.47 -23.56 -7.77
C GLY A 58 8.13 -22.59 -6.64
N ILE A 59 7.50 -21.45 -6.97
CA ILE A 59 6.81 -20.59 -6.01
C ILE A 59 5.30 -20.84 -6.04
N ASP A 60 4.62 -20.50 -4.95
CA ASP A 60 3.17 -20.65 -4.87
C ASP A 60 2.49 -19.86 -5.98
N SER A 61 1.36 -20.36 -6.46
CA SER A 61 0.59 -19.75 -7.55
C SER A 61 -0.82 -19.46 -7.11
N ARG A 62 -1.46 -18.52 -7.80
CA ARG A 62 -2.77 -17.97 -7.47
C ARG A 62 -3.56 -17.67 -8.73
N TRP A 63 -4.87 -17.57 -8.57
CA TRP A 63 -5.78 -17.17 -9.62
C TRP A 63 -6.07 -15.69 -9.53
N ILE A 64 -5.99 -15.00 -10.67
CA ILE A 64 -6.45 -13.63 -10.85
C ILE A 64 -7.27 -13.56 -12.13
N TYR A 65 -8.19 -12.60 -12.22
CA TYR A 65 -8.91 -12.31 -13.46
C TYR A 65 -7.91 -12.12 -14.63
N PRO A 66 -8.18 -12.63 -15.85
CA PRO A 66 -9.42 -13.26 -16.32
C PRO A 66 -9.56 -14.76 -16.03
N PHE A 67 -8.78 -15.28 -15.07
CA PHE A 67 -8.81 -16.70 -14.67
C PHE A 67 -8.48 -17.69 -15.79
N SER A 68 -7.70 -17.24 -16.78
CA SER A 68 -7.27 -18.07 -17.91
C SER A 68 -6.13 -19.02 -17.55
N LYS A 69 -5.25 -18.62 -16.63
CA LYS A 69 -4.16 -19.45 -16.09
C LYS A 69 -3.75 -18.99 -14.69
N LEU A 70 -3.12 -19.90 -13.96
CA LEU A 70 -2.42 -19.57 -12.72
C LEU A 70 -1.28 -18.58 -12.98
N VAL A 71 -1.14 -17.62 -12.07
CA VAL A 71 0.02 -16.71 -12.03
C VAL A 71 0.81 -16.94 -10.75
N PRO A 72 2.12 -16.67 -10.75
CA PRO A 72 2.88 -16.76 -9.52
C PRO A 72 2.40 -15.77 -8.46
N SER A 73 2.56 -16.13 -7.19
CA SER A 73 2.33 -15.25 -6.05
C SER A 73 3.18 -13.99 -6.16
N ARG A 74 2.63 -12.86 -5.69
CA ARG A 74 3.32 -11.57 -5.75
C ARG A 74 4.60 -11.62 -4.91
N ILE A 75 5.71 -11.33 -5.56
CA ILE A 75 7.03 -11.28 -4.96
C ILE A 75 7.17 -9.95 -4.22
N THR A 76 7.72 -9.98 -3.01
CA THR A 76 8.01 -8.80 -2.19
C THR A 76 9.48 -8.42 -2.23
N SER A 77 10.39 -9.39 -2.32
CA SER A 77 11.82 -9.12 -2.46
C SER A 77 12.57 -10.25 -3.17
N ILE A 78 13.75 -9.91 -3.70
CA ILE A 78 14.73 -10.84 -4.25
C ILE A 78 16.09 -10.53 -3.63
N TYR A 79 16.78 -11.58 -3.20
CA TYR A 79 18.16 -11.56 -2.75
C TYR A 79 18.99 -12.45 -3.65
N GLU A 80 20.03 -11.89 -4.23
CA GLU A 80 21.02 -12.60 -5.03
C GLU A 80 22.35 -12.60 -4.28
N ASP A 81 22.89 -13.80 -4.04
CA ASP A 81 24.29 -13.92 -3.65
C ASP A 81 25.15 -13.79 -4.91
N ILE A 82 25.79 -12.63 -5.07
CA ILE A 82 26.61 -12.32 -6.25
C ILE A 82 27.82 -13.26 -6.42
N TYR A 83 28.21 -13.97 -5.35
CA TYR A 83 29.35 -14.88 -5.35
C TYR A 83 28.96 -16.35 -5.59
N SER A 84 27.67 -16.70 -5.51
CA SER A 84 27.20 -18.06 -5.79
C SER A 84 26.05 -18.08 -6.81
N SER A 85 25.46 -19.25 -7.01
CA SER A 85 24.21 -19.42 -7.77
C SER A 85 22.97 -19.29 -6.87
N SER A 86 23.17 -19.00 -5.59
CA SER A 86 22.10 -18.98 -4.58
C SER A 86 21.32 -17.68 -4.61
N SER A 87 20.01 -17.79 -4.44
CA SER A 87 19.14 -16.64 -4.27
C SER A 87 17.97 -16.95 -3.36
N PHE A 88 17.46 -15.92 -2.68
CA PHE A 88 16.21 -15.98 -1.96
C PHE A 88 15.16 -15.09 -2.59
N LEU A 89 13.93 -15.57 -2.60
CA LEU A 89 12.78 -14.83 -3.06
C LEU A 89 11.73 -14.87 -1.97
N THR A 90 11.10 -13.74 -1.69
CA THR A 90 10.03 -13.67 -0.70
C THR A 90 8.71 -13.32 -1.37
N THR A 91 7.63 -13.97 -0.94
CA THR A 91 6.27 -13.41 -1.04
C THR A 91 5.94 -12.75 0.31
N SER A 92 4.73 -12.22 0.48
CA SER A 92 4.30 -11.63 1.75
C SER A 92 4.39 -12.58 2.94
N ASP A 93 4.33 -13.89 2.69
CA ASP A 93 4.11 -14.94 3.67
C ASP A 93 5.06 -16.13 3.54
N ASN A 94 5.92 -16.18 2.51
CA ASN A 94 6.82 -17.30 2.29
C ASN A 94 8.22 -16.83 1.85
N LEU A 95 9.23 -17.59 2.25
CA LEU A 95 10.61 -17.51 1.77
C LEU A 95 10.90 -18.73 0.91
N TYR A 96 11.49 -18.49 -0.26
CA TYR A 96 11.92 -19.50 -1.21
C TYR A 96 13.41 -19.38 -1.48
N VAL A 97 14.04 -20.50 -1.82
CA VAL A 97 15.46 -20.60 -2.17
C VAL A 97 15.65 -21.18 -3.56
N SER A 98 16.59 -20.63 -4.32
CA SER A 98 17.11 -21.17 -5.57
C SER A 98 18.62 -21.35 -5.44
N TYR A 99 19.16 -22.37 -6.09
CA TYR A 99 20.61 -22.64 -6.19
C TYR A 99 21.09 -22.64 -7.65
N ASP A 100 20.30 -22.07 -8.56
CA ASP A 100 20.48 -22.17 -10.01
C ASP A 100 20.27 -20.83 -10.73
N TYR A 101 20.71 -19.74 -10.09
CA TYR A 101 20.62 -18.36 -10.61
C TYR A 101 19.17 -17.89 -10.79
N SER A 102 18.35 -18.11 -9.76
CA SER A 102 16.95 -17.67 -9.69
C SER A 102 16.05 -18.25 -10.78
N LYS A 103 16.33 -19.48 -11.25
CA LYS A 103 15.51 -20.17 -12.25
C LYS A 103 14.44 -21.03 -11.58
N ASN A 104 14.84 -21.87 -10.63
CA ASN A 104 13.93 -22.77 -9.92
C ASN A 104 14.02 -22.54 -8.42
N PHE A 105 12.88 -22.19 -7.82
CA PHE A 105 12.76 -21.94 -6.41
C PHE A 105 12.12 -23.13 -5.68
N ARG A 106 12.45 -23.27 -4.40
CA ARG A 106 11.82 -24.22 -3.48
C ARG A 106 11.40 -23.46 -2.24
N LYS A 107 10.19 -23.70 -1.76
CA LYS A 107 9.69 -23.12 -0.52
C LYS A 107 10.57 -23.59 0.63
N LEU A 108 11.18 -22.65 1.33
CA LEU A 108 12.04 -22.92 2.47
C LEU A 108 11.26 -22.82 3.77
N VAL A 109 10.48 -21.74 3.94
CA VAL A 109 9.70 -21.51 5.14
C VAL A 109 8.49 -20.61 4.87
N GLY A 110 7.40 -20.83 5.61
CA GLY A 110 6.22 -19.97 5.62
C GLY A 110 6.10 -19.15 6.91
N ILE A 111 5.16 -18.22 6.90
CA ILE A 111 4.90 -17.27 7.98
C ILE A 111 4.53 -17.89 9.32
N ASN A 112 4.06 -19.13 9.31
CA ASN A 112 3.79 -19.93 10.50
C ASN A 112 5.03 -20.26 11.33
N LYS A 113 6.26 -20.08 10.81
CA LYS A 113 7.50 -20.21 11.58
C LYS A 113 7.96 -18.89 12.22
N PHE A 114 7.26 -17.80 11.94
CA PHE A 114 7.41 -16.51 12.61
C PHE A 114 6.01 -15.99 12.99
N ASN A 115 5.79 -14.68 13.06
CA ASN A 115 4.48 -14.12 13.42
C ASN A 115 3.50 -14.25 12.25
N SER A 116 2.35 -14.92 12.47
CA SER A 116 1.33 -15.20 11.45
C SER A 116 0.68 -13.96 10.82
N SER A 117 0.78 -12.80 11.46
CA SER A 117 0.30 -11.52 10.92
C SER A 117 1.41 -10.68 10.25
N ALA A 118 2.63 -11.20 10.13
CA ALA A 118 3.71 -10.49 9.46
C ALA A 118 3.50 -10.33 7.95
N TYR A 119 4.31 -9.45 7.38
CA TYR A 119 4.43 -9.26 5.94
C TYR A 119 5.92 -9.19 5.64
N ILE A 120 6.46 -10.18 4.93
CA ILE A 120 7.89 -10.26 4.62
C ILE A 120 8.25 -9.22 3.57
N THR A 121 9.28 -8.44 3.84
CA THR A 121 9.71 -7.32 3.00
C THR A 121 11.14 -7.45 2.50
N SER A 122 11.99 -8.22 3.18
CA SER A 122 13.37 -8.45 2.76
C SER A 122 13.93 -9.75 3.32
N SER A 123 14.97 -10.29 2.68
CA SER A 123 15.72 -11.45 3.17
C SER A 123 17.21 -11.32 2.88
N ALA A 124 18.05 -11.94 3.71
CA ALA A 124 19.49 -12.08 3.46
C ALA A 124 20.02 -13.45 3.91
N PHE A 125 21.19 -13.81 3.38
CA PHE A 125 21.90 -15.05 3.66
C PHE A 125 23.33 -14.76 4.10
N SER A 126 23.81 -15.39 5.17
CA SER A 126 25.21 -15.22 5.58
C SER A 126 26.13 -16.10 4.73
N GLN A 127 27.32 -15.58 4.43
CA GLN A 127 28.40 -16.36 3.86
C GLN A 127 29.10 -17.20 4.96
N GLY A 128 29.75 -18.30 4.58
CA GLY A 128 30.52 -19.17 5.50
C GLY A 128 29.83 -20.48 5.90
N GLU A 129 30.41 -21.18 6.88
CA GLU A 129 29.98 -22.54 7.29
C GLU A 129 28.61 -22.55 7.99
N TYR A 130 28.29 -21.51 8.76
CA TYR A 130 27.00 -21.35 9.42
C TYR A 130 26.04 -20.61 8.50
N LYS A 131 25.18 -21.35 7.80
CA LYS A 131 24.16 -20.82 6.91
C LYS A 131 23.02 -20.14 7.69
N ARG A 132 23.16 -18.83 7.94
CA ARG A 132 22.16 -18.00 8.63
C ARG A 132 21.25 -17.29 7.65
N ILE A 133 20.02 -17.06 8.07
CA ILE A 133 18.98 -16.41 7.26
C ILE A 133 18.37 -15.30 8.09
N ALA A 134 18.39 -14.08 7.56
CA ALA A 134 17.74 -12.93 8.18
C ALA A 134 16.52 -12.52 7.35
N ILE A 135 15.43 -12.16 8.01
CA ILE A 135 14.15 -11.76 7.42
C ILE A 135 13.71 -10.43 8.02
N GLY A 136 13.41 -9.48 7.15
CA GLY A 136 12.79 -8.21 7.49
C GLY A 136 11.29 -8.25 7.25
N THR A 137 10.53 -7.51 8.05
CA THR A 137 9.07 -7.43 7.93
C THR A 137 8.56 -5.98 8.01
N ALA A 138 7.31 -5.76 7.58
CA ALA A 138 6.67 -4.44 7.55
C ALA A 138 6.33 -3.84 8.94
N ILE A 139 6.13 -4.69 9.97
CA ILE A 139 5.61 -4.27 11.29
C ILE A 139 6.18 -5.07 12.48
N HIS A 140 6.85 -6.20 12.23
CA HIS A 140 7.33 -7.11 13.29
C HIS A 140 8.86 -7.15 13.39
N GLY A 141 9.55 -6.21 12.74
CA GLY A 141 11.00 -6.07 12.78
C GLY A 141 11.74 -7.22 12.10
N ILE A 142 12.81 -7.71 12.74
CA ILE A 142 13.78 -8.64 12.16
C ILE A 142 13.70 -10.01 12.81
N TYR A 143 13.74 -11.05 11.98
CA TYR A 143 13.84 -12.45 12.40
C TYR A 143 15.13 -13.06 11.87
N LEU A 144 15.79 -13.86 12.70
CA LEU A 144 17.03 -14.55 12.35
C LEU A 144 16.91 -16.05 12.60
N SER A 145 17.33 -16.85 11.63
CA SER A 145 17.56 -18.27 11.79
C SER A 145 19.06 -18.57 11.70
N VAL A 146 19.57 -19.37 12.63
CA VAL A 146 20.96 -19.86 12.67
C VAL A 146 21.09 -21.35 12.39
N ASN A 147 19.97 -22.03 12.11
CA ASN A 147 19.85 -23.47 11.95
C ASN A 147 19.16 -23.83 10.62
N GLY A 148 19.45 -23.10 9.55
CA GLY A 148 18.94 -23.42 8.21
C GLY A 148 17.41 -23.30 8.07
N ALA A 149 16.81 -22.24 8.63
CA ALA A 149 15.37 -21.95 8.64
C ALA A 149 14.49 -22.89 9.50
N VAL A 150 15.07 -23.73 10.36
CA VAL A 150 14.29 -24.60 11.26
C VAL A 150 13.52 -23.78 12.30
N SER A 151 14.16 -22.77 12.89
CA SER A 151 13.52 -21.82 13.80
C SER A 151 14.05 -20.40 13.61
N PHE A 152 13.21 -19.41 13.93
CA PHE A 152 13.53 -17.99 13.85
C PHE A 152 13.42 -17.34 15.24
N LYS A 153 14.41 -16.52 15.58
CA LYS A 153 14.40 -15.66 16.77
C LYS A 153 14.18 -14.22 16.34
N ASN A 154 13.33 -13.51 17.07
CA ASN A 154 13.11 -12.09 16.83
C ASN A 154 14.26 -11.26 17.44
N LEU A 155 14.77 -10.28 16.69
CA LEU A 155 15.91 -9.44 17.09
C LEU A 155 15.49 -8.05 17.59
N ASN A 156 14.20 -7.79 17.81
CA ASN A 156 13.70 -6.43 18.05
C ASN A 156 14.26 -5.78 19.32
N ARG A 157 14.67 -6.58 20.31
CA ARG A 157 15.35 -6.08 21.54
C ARG A 157 16.67 -5.38 21.24
N LEU A 158 17.33 -5.72 20.13
CA LEU A 158 18.60 -5.12 19.70
C LEU A 158 18.40 -3.81 18.92
N ILE A 159 17.16 -3.47 18.57
CA ILE A 159 16.81 -2.35 17.68
C ILE A 159 15.65 -1.50 18.22
N PRO A 160 15.68 -1.03 19.48
CA PRO A 160 14.59 -0.23 20.05
C PRO A 160 14.29 1.06 19.26
N GLN A 161 15.26 1.59 18.51
CA GLN A 161 15.14 2.82 17.72
C GLN A 161 14.11 2.75 16.59
N ILE A 162 13.71 1.55 16.15
CA ILE A 162 12.68 1.39 15.11
C ILE A 162 11.29 1.10 15.69
N TYR A 163 11.12 1.14 17.02
CA TYR A 163 9.81 0.95 17.64
C TYR A 163 8.93 2.18 17.40
N LEU A 164 7.78 1.97 16.76
CA LEU A 164 6.80 3.02 16.46
C LEU A 164 5.73 3.16 17.56
N GLY A 165 5.67 2.24 18.52
CA GLY A 165 4.60 2.20 19.51
C GLY A 165 3.49 1.20 19.18
N ALA A 166 2.60 0.91 20.13
CA ALA A 166 1.51 -0.06 20.01
C ALA A 166 1.92 -1.46 19.52
N GLY A 167 3.14 -1.91 19.88
CA GLY A 167 3.68 -3.19 19.41
C GLY A 167 4.19 -3.18 17.96
N TYR A 168 4.11 -2.05 17.27
CA TYR A 168 4.57 -1.90 15.89
C TYR A 168 6.03 -1.45 15.82
N TYR A 169 6.76 -2.08 14.91
CA TYR A 169 8.10 -1.70 14.51
C TYR A 169 8.06 -1.13 13.11
N ASP A 170 9.05 -0.31 12.77
CA ASP A 170 9.19 0.20 11.42
C ASP A 170 9.48 -0.93 10.42
N ILE A 171 9.11 -0.70 9.16
CA ILE A 171 9.38 -1.63 8.06
C ILE A 171 10.87 -1.86 7.93
N ILE A 172 11.30 -3.11 7.75
CA ILE A 172 12.65 -3.47 7.36
C ILE A 172 12.67 -3.65 5.84
N SER A 173 13.08 -2.63 5.11
CA SER A 173 12.98 -2.60 3.64
C SER A 173 14.17 -3.25 2.94
N ALA A 174 15.30 -3.36 3.63
CA ALA A 174 16.49 -4.06 3.12
C ALA A 174 17.27 -4.65 4.29
N ILE A 175 17.92 -5.80 4.05
CA ILE A 175 18.77 -6.49 5.02
C ILE A 175 19.91 -7.18 4.27
N GLU A 176 21.11 -7.20 4.85
CA GLU A 176 22.32 -7.82 4.30
C GLU A 176 23.24 -8.25 5.45
N PHE A 177 23.90 -9.39 5.33
CA PHE A 177 24.91 -9.77 6.32
C PHE A 177 26.22 -9.03 6.03
N SER A 178 26.94 -8.61 7.06
CA SER A 178 28.29 -8.07 6.87
C SER A 178 29.20 -9.15 6.31
N LYS A 179 30.01 -8.77 5.32
CA LYS A 179 31.00 -9.64 4.71
C LYS A 179 32.24 -9.82 5.59
N GLU A 180 32.52 -8.85 6.46
CA GLU A 180 33.63 -8.93 7.40
C GLU A 180 33.31 -9.83 8.60
N ASP A 181 32.05 -9.86 9.03
CA ASP A 181 31.60 -10.64 10.19
C ASP A 181 30.13 -11.09 10.05
N ALA A 182 29.93 -12.41 9.96
CA ALA A 182 28.61 -13.02 9.83
C ALA A 182 27.70 -12.88 11.06
N ASN A 183 28.22 -12.40 12.20
CA ASN A 183 27.41 -11.96 13.36
C ASN A 183 26.77 -10.59 13.15
N ASN A 184 27.28 -9.80 12.19
CA ASN A 184 26.83 -8.44 11.96
C ASN A 184 25.85 -8.37 10.78
N ILE A 185 24.83 -7.53 10.93
CA ILE A 185 23.75 -7.36 9.96
C ILE A 185 23.58 -5.86 9.67
N TYR A 186 23.63 -5.51 8.40
CA TYR A 186 23.14 -4.24 7.88
C TYR A 186 21.65 -4.35 7.60
N PHE A 187 20.87 -3.35 8.00
CA PHE A 187 19.48 -3.23 7.57
C PHE A 187 19.09 -1.77 7.38
N SER A 188 18.11 -1.53 6.52
CA SER A 188 17.45 -0.23 6.41
C SER A 188 16.02 -0.34 6.92
N SER A 189 15.60 0.68 7.67
CA SER A 189 14.25 0.76 8.22
C SER A 189 13.53 2.04 7.83
N GLY A 190 12.20 1.95 7.74
CA GLY A 190 11.35 3.09 7.42
C GLY A 190 11.50 3.54 5.97
N VAL A 191 11.32 4.85 5.76
CA VAL A 191 11.16 5.44 4.42
C VAL A 191 12.27 6.41 4.01
N TYR A 192 13.17 6.72 4.94
CA TYR A 192 14.22 7.72 4.74
C TYR A 192 15.60 7.12 4.47
N GLY A 193 15.72 5.78 4.48
CA GLY A 193 16.87 5.07 3.92
C GLY A 193 18.13 5.02 4.76
N ASP A 194 18.10 5.36 6.04
CA ASP A 194 19.29 5.15 6.88
C ASP A 194 19.61 3.65 6.98
N ILE A 195 20.91 3.31 7.11
CA ILE A 195 21.38 1.94 7.33
C ILE A 195 21.85 1.81 8.78
N PHE A 196 21.44 0.74 9.44
CA PHE A 196 21.84 0.38 10.78
C PHE A 196 22.69 -0.89 10.72
N LEU A 197 23.83 -0.87 11.39
CA LEU A 197 24.67 -2.04 11.61
C LEU A 197 24.44 -2.52 13.04
N ILE A 198 24.07 -3.80 13.18
CA ILE A 198 23.89 -4.46 14.47
C ILE A 198 24.76 -5.70 14.56
N SER A 199 25.25 -6.00 15.75
CA SER A 199 25.80 -7.30 16.13
C SER A 199 24.72 -8.10 16.84
N GLN A 200 24.69 -9.40 16.59
CA GLN A 200 23.85 -10.33 17.36
C GLN A 200 24.27 -10.43 18.83
N GLU A 201 25.52 -10.10 19.16
CA GLU A 201 26.09 -10.21 20.50
C GLU A 201 25.94 -8.91 21.28
N SER A 202 26.34 -7.78 20.68
CA SER A 202 26.39 -6.47 21.36
C SER A 202 25.23 -5.53 21.00
N GLY A 203 24.37 -5.89 20.03
CA GLY A 203 23.25 -5.06 19.60
C GLY A 203 23.67 -3.95 18.64
N PHE A 204 23.16 -2.73 18.83
CA PHE A 204 23.43 -1.62 17.92
C PHE A 204 24.91 -1.21 17.90
N ILE A 205 25.53 -1.25 16.72
CA ILE A 205 26.92 -0.81 16.51
C ILE A 205 26.93 0.63 16.04
N ARG A 206 26.33 0.90 14.86
CA ARG A 206 26.35 2.25 14.26
C ARG A 206 25.23 2.47 13.25
N LYS A 207 25.02 3.75 12.92
CA LYS A 207 24.12 4.21 11.88
C LYS A 207 24.92 4.87 10.76
N ILE A 208 24.70 4.45 9.52
CA ILE A 208 25.19 5.13 8.31
C ILE A 208 24.03 5.97 7.78
N SER A 209 24.15 7.29 7.94
CA SER A 209 23.10 8.22 7.54
C SER A 209 23.01 8.31 6.01
N PHE A 210 21.79 8.23 5.48
CA PHE A 210 21.55 8.34 4.05
C PHE A 210 20.98 9.73 3.72
N PRO A 211 21.77 10.61 3.07
CA PRO A 211 21.41 12.02 2.94
C PRO A 211 20.24 12.27 1.97
N PHE A 212 19.99 11.34 1.04
CA PHE A 212 18.98 11.52 -0.02
C PHE A 212 17.54 11.27 0.43
N LYS A 213 17.32 10.76 1.65
CA LYS A 213 15.98 10.54 2.24
C LYS A 213 15.02 9.69 1.40
N LYS A 214 15.56 8.69 0.70
CA LYS A 214 14.78 7.71 -0.07
C LYS A 214 14.84 6.34 0.58
N GLN A 215 13.74 5.58 0.56
CA GLN A 215 13.74 4.22 1.08
C GLN A 215 14.74 3.34 0.33
N ILE A 216 15.64 2.68 1.05
CA ILE A 216 16.54 1.66 0.52
C ILE A 216 15.82 0.32 0.50
N ILE A 217 15.75 -0.31 -0.68
CA ILE A 217 15.10 -1.61 -0.89
C ILE A 217 16.10 -2.74 -1.16
N ARG A 218 17.39 -2.40 -1.32
CA ARG A 218 18.48 -3.37 -1.45
C ARG A 218 19.75 -2.80 -0.85
N ILE A 219 20.46 -3.62 -0.08
CA ILE A 219 21.81 -3.40 0.38
C ILE A 219 22.68 -4.52 -0.21
N LEU A 220 23.89 -4.19 -0.63
CA LEU A 220 24.92 -5.13 -1.04
C LEU A 220 26.22 -4.71 -0.35
N ASP A 221 26.77 -5.60 0.47
CA ASP A 221 28.06 -5.38 1.11
C ASP A 221 29.19 -5.87 0.19
N LEU A 222 29.95 -4.93 -0.36
CA LEU A 222 31.11 -5.17 -1.22
C LEU A 222 32.43 -4.95 -0.48
N SER A 223 32.38 -4.85 0.85
CA SER A 223 33.55 -4.58 1.68
C SER A 223 34.65 -5.64 1.50
N SER A 224 35.87 -5.22 1.77
CA SER A 224 37.06 -6.06 1.81
C SER A 224 37.92 -5.61 2.98
N LYS A 225 38.96 -6.38 3.31
CA LYS A 225 39.82 -6.10 4.46
C LYS A 225 40.29 -4.63 4.44
N ASN A 226 39.89 -3.86 5.45
CA ASN A 226 40.18 -2.42 5.64
C ASN A 226 39.49 -1.45 4.67
N VAL A 227 38.51 -1.89 3.89
CA VAL A 227 37.79 -1.07 2.93
C VAL A 227 36.29 -1.36 3.04
N GLU A 228 35.57 -0.47 3.72
CA GLU A 228 34.11 -0.49 3.75
C GLU A 228 33.54 0.04 2.43
N LYS A 229 32.70 -0.78 1.78
CA LYS A 229 31.99 -0.39 0.57
C LYS A 229 30.60 -1.01 0.55
N ILE A 230 29.57 -0.15 0.61
CA ILE A 230 28.17 -0.57 0.62
C ILE A 230 27.46 0.01 -0.58
N LEU A 231 26.78 -0.84 -1.33
CA LEU A 231 26.03 -0.45 -2.50
C LEU A 231 24.53 -0.61 -2.23
N VAL A 232 23.74 0.38 -2.62
CA VAL A 232 22.31 0.42 -2.30
C VAL A 232 21.47 0.75 -3.51
N ARG A 233 20.25 0.21 -3.53
CA ARG A 233 19.19 0.60 -4.45
C ARG A 233 18.00 1.15 -3.68
N THR A 234 17.45 2.25 -4.16
CA THR A 234 16.25 2.88 -3.60
C THR A 234 14.99 2.46 -4.34
N TYR A 235 13.83 2.66 -3.73
CA TYR A 235 12.51 2.30 -4.26
C TYR A 235 12.23 2.87 -5.67
N ASP A 236 12.77 4.06 -5.97
CA ASP A 236 12.69 4.77 -7.25
C ASP A 236 13.83 4.39 -8.23
N ASN A 237 14.52 3.28 -7.93
CA ASN A 237 15.57 2.64 -8.72
C ASN A 237 16.83 3.48 -8.96
N HIS A 238 17.18 4.35 -8.02
CA HIS A 238 18.51 4.98 -7.99
C HIS A 238 19.49 4.09 -7.24
N PHE A 239 20.75 4.15 -7.65
CA PHE A 239 21.85 3.42 -7.07
C PHE A 239 22.85 4.38 -6.43
N TYR A 240 23.30 4.03 -5.24
CA TYR A 240 24.31 4.80 -4.52
C TYR A 240 25.36 3.88 -3.93
N SER A 241 26.59 4.39 -3.82
CA SER A 241 27.74 3.71 -3.23
C SER A 241 28.20 4.50 -2.02
N TYR A 242 28.37 3.83 -0.89
CA TYR A 242 29.00 4.37 0.29
C TYR A 242 30.44 3.84 0.36
N PHE A 243 31.40 4.76 0.32
CA PHE A 243 32.82 4.43 0.29
C PHE A 243 33.62 5.54 0.98
N LYS A 244 34.57 5.17 1.85
CA LYS A 244 35.42 6.11 2.61
C LYS A 244 34.63 7.21 3.34
N GLY A 245 33.47 6.85 3.92
CA GLY A 245 32.64 7.80 4.66
C GLY A 245 31.74 8.70 3.81
N GLN A 246 31.70 8.51 2.49
CA GLN A 246 30.98 9.37 1.56
C GLN A 246 29.99 8.58 0.71
N TRP A 247 28.87 9.23 0.38
CA TRP A 247 27.89 8.69 -0.56
C TRP A 247 28.11 9.25 -1.97
N VAL A 248 28.10 8.38 -2.96
CA VAL A 248 28.21 8.72 -4.38
C VAL A 248 26.98 8.18 -5.10
N PHE A 249 26.35 9.03 -5.91
CA PHE A 249 25.31 8.59 -6.84
C PHE A 249 25.96 7.87 -8.02
N ILE A 250 25.50 6.65 -8.31
CA ILE A 250 26.09 5.78 -9.34
C ILE A 250 25.25 5.79 -10.62
N GLY A 251 23.92 5.85 -10.50
CA GLY A 251 23.04 5.83 -11.66
C GLY A 251 21.60 5.52 -11.31
N LYS A 252 20.76 5.42 -12.35
CA LYS A 252 19.33 5.12 -12.21
C LYS A 252 18.92 4.05 -13.23
N LEU A 253 18.11 3.09 -12.80
CA LEU A 253 17.41 2.19 -13.71
C LEU A 253 16.15 2.88 -14.25
N ALA A 254 16.18 3.31 -15.50
CA ALA A 254 14.97 3.76 -16.19
C ALA A 254 14.09 2.56 -16.50
N LEU A 255 12.84 2.60 -16.03
CA LEU A 255 11.84 1.58 -16.25
C LEU A 255 10.76 2.19 -17.15
N GLN A 256 10.75 1.84 -18.44
CA GLN A 256 9.66 2.21 -19.34
C GLN A 256 8.69 1.03 -19.46
N ASP A 257 7.42 1.30 -19.16
CA ASP A 257 6.30 0.38 -19.32
C ASP A 257 5.36 0.91 -20.41
N GLN A 258 4.67 0.03 -21.13
CA GLN A 258 3.79 0.43 -22.25
C GLN A 258 2.68 1.38 -21.78
N ASP A 259 2.12 1.14 -20.59
CA ASP A 259 1.03 1.95 -20.02
C ASP A 259 1.50 3.21 -19.28
N PHE A 260 2.82 3.45 -19.23
CA PHE A 260 3.39 4.51 -18.39
C PHE A 260 2.85 5.90 -18.77
N ILE A 261 2.73 6.19 -20.07
CA ILE A 261 2.31 7.51 -20.56
C ILE A 261 0.86 7.81 -20.17
N GLU A 262 -0.07 6.90 -20.49
CA GLU A 262 -1.49 7.07 -20.18
C GLU A 262 -1.73 7.20 -18.68
N LYS A 263 -1.06 6.35 -17.89
CA LYS A 263 -1.12 6.44 -16.43
C LYS A 263 -0.59 7.77 -15.91
N SER A 264 0.54 8.23 -16.44
CA SER A 264 1.14 9.52 -16.06
C SER A 264 0.19 10.69 -16.37
N GLN A 265 -0.50 10.67 -17.51
CA GLN A 265 -1.53 11.66 -17.86
C GLN A 265 -2.69 11.66 -16.86
N ARG A 266 -3.25 10.48 -16.54
CA ARG A 266 -4.32 10.36 -15.53
C ARG A 266 -3.88 10.85 -14.16
N MET A 267 -2.68 10.47 -13.72
CA MET A 267 -2.12 10.96 -12.46
C MET A 267 -1.95 12.48 -12.49
N GLN A 268 -1.50 13.06 -13.59
CA GLN A 268 -1.34 14.50 -13.72
C GLN A 268 -2.69 15.24 -13.63
N LEU A 269 -3.76 14.68 -14.21
CA LEU A 269 -5.11 15.22 -14.07
C LEU A 269 -5.58 15.21 -12.61
N ALA A 270 -5.27 14.14 -11.87
CA ALA A 270 -5.72 13.91 -10.50
C ALA A 270 -4.81 14.50 -9.39
N LYS A 271 -3.63 15.03 -9.76
CA LYS A 271 -2.71 15.71 -8.82
C LYS A 271 -3.29 17.03 -8.30
N ASN A 272 -2.77 17.45 -7.14
CA ASN A 272 -3.02 18.75 -6.55
C ASN A 272 -4.51 19.10 -6.39
N LYS A 273 -5.32 18.14 -5.92
CA LYS A 273 -6.75 18.34 -5.67
C LYS A 273 -7.00 18.56 -4.18
N GLY A 274 -7.54 19.72 -3.83
CA GLY A 274 -8.12 20.01 -2.52
C GLY A 274 -9.62 19.88 -2.62
N SER A 275 -10.21 18.96 -1.85
CA SER A 275 -11.64 18.67 -1.93
C SER A 275 -12.34 18.57 -0.59
N ILE A 276 -13.67 18.60 -0.63
CA ILE A 276 -14.54 18.18 0.46
C ILE A 276 -15.40 17.00 0.00
N TYR A 277 -15.75 16.13 0.93
CA TYR A 277 -16.76 15.09 0.74
C TYR A 277 -18.18 15.66 0.88
N LEU A 278 -19.07 15.31 -0.05
CA LEU A 278 -20.49 15.66 -0.01
C LEU A 278 -21.34 14.42 -0.27
N THR A 279 -22.28 14.18 0.64
CA THR A 279 -23.37 13.25 0.40
C THR A 279 -24.33 13.85 -0.64
N ALA A 280 -24.99 12.98 -1.40
CA ALA A 280 -26.04 13.38 -2.32
C ALA A 280 -27.20 14.14 -1.64
N HIS A 281 -27.43 13.92 -0.33
CA HIS A 281 -28.47 14.60 0.43
C HIS A 281 -28.24 16.10 0.60
N THR A 282 -27.00 16.57 0.41
CA THR A 282 -26.64 17.99 0.51
C THR A 282 -26.53 18.68 -0.85
N LEU A 283 -26.97 18.01 -1.90
CA LEU A 283 -26.89 18.44 -3.31
C LEU A 283 -28.23 18.24 -4.03
N ARG A 284 -29.35 18.32 -3.31
CA ARG A 284 -30.70 17.98 -3.82
C ARG A 284 -31.31 19.09 -4.67
N SER A 285 -30.74 20.30 -4.63
CA SER A 285 -31.19 21.43 -5.42
C SER A 285 -30.02 22.18 -6.05
N ASN A 286 -30.30 22.87 -7.15
CA ASN A 286 -29.34 23.72 -7.85
C ASN A 286 -28.71 24.77 -6.92
N ARG A 287 -29.51 25.34 -6.02
CA ARG A 287 -29.04 26.29 -5.00
C ARG A 287 -28.01 25.66 -4.07
N GLU A 288 -28.26 24.46 -3.55
CA GLU A 288 -27.32 23.78 -2.66
C GLU A 288 -26.01 23.44 -3.38
N VAL A 289 -26.08 22.99 -4.64
CA VAL A 289 -24.89 22.77 -5.49
C VAL A 289 -24.07 24.07 -5.61
N ASP A 290 -24.73 25.18 -5.97
CA ASP A 290 -24.08 26.47 -6.15
C ASP A 290 -23.42 26.97 -4.84
N GLU A 291 -24.10 26.85 -3.70
CA GLU A 291 -23.57 27.24 -2.39
C GLU A 291 -22.33 26.42 -2.01
N ARG A 292 -22.35 25.09 -2.23
CA ARG A 292 -21.21 24.21 -1.91
C ARG A 292 -20.04 24.47 -2.86
N PHE A 293 -20.29 24.68 -4.15
CA PHE A 293 -19.25 24.95 -5.13
C PHE A 293 -18.61 26.32 -4.91
N LYS A 294 -19.42 27.32 -4.56
CA LYS A 294 -18.91 28.61 -4.09
C LYS A 294 -18.02 28.45 -2.85
N PHE A 295 -18.47 27.71 -1.83
CA PHE A 295 -17.66 27.45 -0.63
C PHE A 295 -16.31 26.80 -0.95
N ILE A 296 -16.27 25.81 -1.85
CA ILE A 296 -15.04 25.15 -2.30
C ILE A 296 -14.09 26.20 -2.89
N LYS A 297 -14.58 27.07 -3.78
CA LYS A 297 -13.77 28.08 -4.45
C LYS A 297 -13.30 29.19 -3.51
N ASP A 298 -14.19 29.71 -2.67
CA ASP A 298 -13.88 30.74 -1.68
C ASP A 298 -12.83 30.24 -0.66
N SER A 299 -12.85 28.93 -0.36
CA SER A 299 -11.86 28.28 0.50
C SER A 299 -10.57 27.91 -0.24
N GLY A 300 -10.39 28.30 -1.51
CA GLY A 300 -9.18 28.02 -2.29
C GLY A 300 -9.01 26.56 -2.74
N MET A 301 -10.03 25.72 -2.56
CA MET A 301 -10.08 24.35 -3.04
C MET A 301 -10.54 24.28 -4.51
N ASN A 302 -10.35 23.12 -5.15
CA ASN A 302 -10.54 22.95 -6.59
C ASN A 302 -11.20 21.62 -6.99
N ALA A 303 -11.69 20.84 -6.03
CA ALA A 303 -12.29 19.54 -6.28
C ALA A 303 -13.42 19.23 -5.30
N VAL A 304 -14.25 18.24 -5.63
CA VAL A 304 -15.35 17.75 -4.80
C VAL A 304 -15.47 16.24 -4.92
N VAL A 305 -15.69 15.56 -3.79
CA VAL A 305 -16.07 14.14 -3.78
C VAL A 305 -17.57 14.05 -3.55
N ILE A 306 -18.29 13.36 -4.45
CA ILE A 306 -19.75 13.22 -4.39
C ILE A 306 -20.13 11.74 -4.40
N ASP A 307 -21.04 11.34 -3.51
CA ASP A 307 -21.62 9.99 -3.56
C ASP A 307 -22.49 9.81 -4.80
N PHE A 308 -22.01 9.02 -5.75
CA PHE A 308 -22.84 8.47 -6.85
C PHE A 308 -23.44 7.11 -6.45
N LYS A 309 -22.72 6.34 -5.64
CA LYS A 309 -23.22 5.14 -4.97
C LYS A 309 -22.84 5.16 -3.49
N ASP A 310 -23.84 5.22 -2.62
CA ASP A 310 -23.67 5.33 -1.16
C ASP A 310 -23.33 3.99 -0.47
N ASP A 311 -23.04 4.04 0.83
CA ASP A 311 -22.63 2.87 1.63
C ASP A 311 -23.78 1.92 2.00
N SER A 312 -25.00 2.27 1.62
CA SER A 312 -26.17 1.42 1.68
C SER A 312 -26.42 0.71 0.33
N GLY A 313 -25.65 1.04 -0.71
CA GLY A 313 -25.79 0.48 -2.05
C GLY A 313 -26.79 1.23 -2.94
N ASN A 314 -27.24 2.42 -2.55
CA ASN A 314 -28.13 3.22 -3.38
C ASN A 314 -27.36 3.99 -4.45
N LEU A 315 -27.92 4.06 -5.66
CA LEU A 315 -27.49 5.03 -6.67
C LEU A 315 -28.21 6.35 -6.44
N THR A 316 -27.44 7.42 -6.32
CA THR A 316 -27.96 8.75 -5.98
C THR A 316 -28.42 9.52 -7.21
N TYR A 317 -28.25 8.98 -8.41
CA TYR A 317 -28.65 9.56 -9.68
C TYR A 317 -29.61 8.62 -10.45
N SER A 318 -30.24 9.11 -11.52
CA SER A 318 -31.04 8.29 -12.44
C SER A 318 -30.16 7.40 -13.32
N THR A 319 -30.28 6.08 -13.17
CA THR A 319 -29.51 5.07 -13.93
C THR A 319 -30.36 4.41 -15.03
N LYS A 320 -29.69 3.95 -16.10
CA LYS A 320 -30.25 3.09 -17.15
C LYS A 320 -29.97 1.60 -16.91
N LEU A 321 -29.25 1.26 -15.84
CA LEU A 321 -28.91 -0.13 -15.53
C LEU A 321 -30.12 -0.89 -14.94
N ASP A 322 -30.35 -2.11 -15.42
CA ASP A 322 -31.48 -2.93 -14.97
C ASP A 322 -31.37 -3.38 -13.49
N LEU A 323 -30.16 -3.75 -13.06
CA LEU A 323 -29.96 -4.34 -11.74
C LEU A 323 -30.31 -3.38 -10.59
N PRO A 324 -29.83 -2.12 -10.56
CA PRO A 324 -30.25 -1.14 -9.55
C PRO A 324 -31.77 -0.97 -9.41
N ASN A 325 -32.48 -0.97 -10.55
CA ASN A 325 -33.94 -0.88 -10.56
C ASN A 325 -34.59 -2.11 -9.90
N LYS A 326 -34.11 -3.32 -10.21
CA LYS A 326 -34.53 -4.56 -9.54
C LYS A 326 -34.20 -4.58 -8.04
N LEU A 327 -33.08 -3.98 -7.66
CA LEU A 327 -32.65 -3.83 -6.26
C LEU A 327 -33.46 -2.78 -5.49
N LYS A 328 -34.27 -1.94 -6.17
CA LYS A 328 -34.89 -0.74 -5.61
C LYS A 328 -33.84 0.15 -4.92
N SER A 329 -32.71 0.35 -5.60
CA SER A 329 -31.57 1.11 -5.10
C SER A 329 -31.43 2.50 -5.73
N VAL A 330 -32.23 2.83 -6.75
CA VAL A 330 -32.20 4.15 -7.41
C VAL A 330 -32.94 5.18 -6.54
N LYS A 331 -32.27 6.28 -6.20
CA LYS A 331 -32.82 7.37 -5.38
C LYS A 331 -33.01 8.68 -6.11
N ASN A 332 -32.25 8.91 -7.20
CA ASN A 332 -32.34 10.12 -8.02
C ASN A 332 -32.36 11.42 -7.19
N LEU A 333 -31.40 11.55 -6.28
CA LEU A 333 -31.23 12.68 -5.37
C LEU A 333 -30.50 13.86 -6.02
N ILE A 334 -29.59 13.60 -6.97
CA ILE A 334 -28.73 14.63 -7.59
C ILE A 334 -29.04 14.80 -9.08
N ASP A 335 -28.95 16.05 -9.54
CA ASP A 335 -28.90 16.38 -10.97
C ASP A 335 -27.45 16.39 -11.46
N VAL A 336 -27.03 15.26 -12.04
CA VAL A 336 -25.67 15.07 -12.55
C VAL A 336 -25.34 16.09 -13.66
N SER A 337 -26.29 16.43 -14.52
CA SER A 337 -26.06 17.36 -15.63
C SER A 337 -25.79 18.77 -15.11
N TYR A 338 -26.58 19.22 -14.12
CA TYR A 338 -26.38 20.51 -13.47
C TYR A 338 -25.05 20.56 -12.70
N ILE A 339 -24.73 19.53 -11.91
CA ILE A 339 -23.49 19.42 -11.15
C ILE A 339 -22.28 19.54 -12.09
N LEU A 340 -22.25 18.79 -13.20
CA LEU A 340 -21.12 18.83 -14.13
C LEU A 340 -21.02 20.16 -14.88
N LYS A 341 -22.16 20.77 -15.22
CA LYS A 341 -22.18 22.13 -15.80
C LYS A 341 -21.56 23.14 -14.82
N LYS A 342 -22.01 23.16 -13.57
CA LYS A 342 -21.49 24.06 -12.54
C LYS A 342 -20.04 23.77 -12.20
N ALA A 343 -19.64 22.51 -12.21
CA ALA A 343 -18.25 22.13 -11.96
C ALA A 343 -17.33 22.75 -13.02
N ARG A 344 -17.71 22.69 -14.30
CA ARG A 344 -16.97 23.36 -15.39
C ARG A 344 -16.94 24.88 -15.24
N GLU A 345 -18.07 25.52 -14.94
CA GLU A 345 -18.15 26.98 -14.73
C GLU A 345 -17.20 27.46 -13.62
N PHE A 346 -17.11 26.69 -12.52
CA PHE A 346 -16.24 27.01 -11.40
C PHE A 346 -14.83 26.40 -11.52
N GLY A 347 -14.52 25.59 -12.53
CA GLY A 347 -13.26 24.84 -12.61
C GLY A 347 -13.04 23.91 -11.40
N ILE A 348 -14.09 23.19 -11.00
CA ILE A 348 -14.07 22.18 -9.94
C ILE A 348 -13.95 20.80 -10.56
N TYR A 349 -13.00 20.02 -10.06
CA TYR A 349 -12.79 18.63 -10.44
C TYR A 349 -13.73 17.69 -9.65
N VAL A 350 -14.54 16.89 -10.35
CA VAL A 350 -15.58 16.04 -9.77
C VAL A 350 -15.10 14.60 -9.62
N ILE A 351 -14.99 14.15 -8.38
CA ILE A 351 -14.66 12.78 -7.99
C ILE A 351 -15.97 12.07 -7.64
N ALA A 352 -16.37 11.10 -8.46
CA ALA A 352 -17.55 10.30 -8.21
C ALA A 352 -17.20 9.11 -7.32
N ARG A 353 -17.64 9.17 -6.06
CA ARG A 353 -17.46 8.10 -5.08
C ARG A 353 -18.47 6.98 -5.31
N CYS A 354 -17.97 5.76 -5.34
CA CYS A 354 -18.73 4.53 -5.50
C CYS A 354 -18.33 3.51 -4.44
N VAL A 355 -19.23 3.23 -3.49
CA VAL A 355 -19.02 2.16 -2.51
C VAL A 355 -19.20 0.79 -3.17
N VAL A 356 -18.24 -0.12 -3.00
CA VAL A 356 -18.21 -1.41 -3.72
C VAL A 356 -18.80 -2.56 -2.91
N PHE A 357 -18.16 -2.99 -1.83
CA PHE A 357 -18.51 -4.25 -1.13
C PHE A 357 -19.35 -4.09 0.14
N LYS A 358 -19.47 -2.88 0.69
CA LYS A 358 -20.47 -2.56 1.72
C LYS A 358 -21.73 -2.10 1.01
N ASP A 359 -22.65 -3.03 0.78
CA ASP A 359 -23.82 -2.83 -0.07
C ASP A 359 -25.03 -3.60 0.49
N ALA A 360 -25.89 -2.90 1.22
CA ALA A 360 -27.07 -3.52 1.83
C ALA A 360 -28.09 -3.96 0.77
N LYS A 361 -28.24 -3.22 -0.33
CA LYS A 361 -29.19 -3.56 -1.40
C LYS A 361 -28.85 -4.89 -2.05
N LEU A 362 -27.60 -5.07 -2.42
CA LEU A 362 -27.12 -6.31 -3.03
C LEU A 362 -27.02 -7.45 -2.00
N TYR A 363 -26.68 -7.14 -0.74
CA TYR A 363 -26.65 -8.11 0.36
C TYR A 363 -28.01 -8.80 0.58
N TYR A 364 -29.13 -8.06 0.59
CA TYR A 364 -30.46 -8.65 0.78
C TYR A 364 -31.06 -9.28 -0.49
N TYR A 365 -30.47 -9.02 -1.65
CA TYR A 365 -31.05 -9.42 -2.92
C TYR A 365 -31.01 -10.93 -3.16
N ASN A 366 -32.08 -11.44 -3.77
CA ASN A 366 -32.22 -12.84 -4.20
C ASN A 366 -31.85 -13.85 -3.10
N ASN A 367 -32.45 -13.68 -1.92
CA ASN A 367 -32.20 -14.51 -0.73
C ASN A 367 -30.70 -14.56 -0.34
N PHE A 368 -30.07 -13.39 -0.23
CA PHE A 368 -28.68 -13.23 0.18
C PHE A 368 -27.66 -13.92 -0.73
N LYS A 369 -27.99 -14.07 -2.02
CA LYS A 369 -27.13 -14.72 -3.01
C LYS A 369 -25.72 -14.16 -2.99
N TYR A 370 -25.57 -12.84 -2.89
CA TYR A 370 -24.29 -12.14 -2.96
C TYR A 370 -23.70 -11.77 -1.60
N ALA A 371 -24.31 -12.16 -0.48
CA ALA A 371 -23.77 -11.84 0.84
C ALA A 371 -22.51 -12.67 1.16
N LEU A 372 -21.63 -12.15 2.01
CA LEU A 372 -20.75 -13.01 2.79
C LEU A 372 -21.59 -13.88 3.75
N TRP A 373 -21.08 -15.06 4.10
CA TRP A 373 -21.78 -16.02 4.96
C TRP A 373 -21.01 -16.28 6.25
N ASN A 374 -21.73 -16.67 7.29
CA ASN A 374 -21.14 -17.11 8.54
C ASN A 374 -20.92 -18.63 8.49
N LYS A 375 -19.66 -19.06 8.54
CA LYS A 375 -19.29 -20.48 8.41
C LYS A 375 -19.82 -21.39 9.53
N ARG A 376 -20.17 -20.82 10.69
CA ARG A 376 -20.71 -21.57 11.83
C ARG A 376 -22.22 -21.68 11.80
N THR A 377 -22.92 -20.57 11.54
CA THR A 377 -24.40 -20.54 11.60
C THR A 377 -25.05 -20.82 10.26
N ASN A 378 -24.26 -20.84 9.18
CA ASN A 378 -24.74 -20.98 7.81
C ASN A 378 -25.80 -19.93 7.42
N LYS A 379 -25.73 -18.74 8.02
CA LYS A 379 -26.57 -17.56 7.75
C LYS A 379 -25.72 -16.45 7.09
N PRO A 380 -26.34 -15.44 6.45
CA PRO A 380 -25.62 -14.25 6.00
C PRO A 380 -24.79 -13.65 7.13
N TRP A 381 -23.53 -13.31 6.84
CA TRP A 381 -22.63 -12.72 7.82
C TRP A 381 -23.05 -11.29 8.11
N ALA A 382 -23.00 -10.92 9.39
CA ALA A 382 -23.44 -9.62 9.85
C ALA A 382 -22.58 -9.12 11.01
N HIS A 383 -22.28 -7.82 10.98
CA HIS A 383 -21.73 -7.12 12.13
C HIS A 383 -22.87 -6.44 12.89
N PHE A 384 -23.11 -6.91 14.12
CA PHE A 384 -24.10 -6.33 15.03
C PHE A 384 -23.41 -5.50 16.11
N ILE A 385 -23.97 -4.32 16.40
CA ILE A 385 -23.62 -3.54 17.59
C ILE A 385 -24.74 -3.59 18.62
N LYS A 386 -24.34 -3.62 19.90
CA LYS A 386 -25.26 -3.50 21.03
C LYS A 386 -25.68 -2.03 21.16
N LYS A 387 -26.98 -1.75 21.06
CA LYS A 387 -27.57 -0.45 21.35
C LYS A 387 -28.48 -0.58 22.56
N VAL A 388 -28.29 0.30 23.54
CA VAL A 388 -29.19 0.42 24.70
C VAL A 388 -30.01 1.67 24.48
N ASP A 389 -31.34 1.55 24.48
CA ASP A 389 -32.22 2.71 24.39
C ASP A 389 -32.41 3.38 25.76
N SER A 390 -33.13 4.51 25.78
CA SER A 390 -33.38 5.30 26.99
C SER A 390 -34.17 4.56 28.07
N SER A 391 -34.82 3.44 27.73
CA SER A 391 -35.53 2.58 28.69
C SER A 391 -34.64 1.48 29.29
N GLY A 392 -33.38 1.39 28.87
CA GLY A 392 -32.46 0.33 29.25
C GLY A 392 -32.59 -0.95 28.40
N LEU A 393 -33.49 -0.98 27.40
CA LEU A 393 -33.67 -2.14 26.54
C LEU A 393 -32.48 -2.31 25.60
N VAL A 394 -31.94 -3.53 25.56
CA VAL A 394 -30.82 -3.91 24.70
C VAL A 394 -31.34 -4.39 23.34
N LYS A 395 -30.95 -3.72 22.26
CA LYS A 395 -31.18 -4.13 20.87
C LYS A 395 -29.86 -4.37 20.17
N TYR A 396 -29.80 -5.41 19.33
CA TYR A 396 -28.66 -5.64 18.43
C TYR A 396 -29.02 -5.16 17.04
N LEU A 397 -28.29 -4.17 16.55
CA LEU A 397 -28.52 -3.59 15.21
C LEU A 397 -27.39 -4.03 14.29
N GLN A 398 -27.75 -4.61 13.14
CA GLN A 398 -26.80 -4.84 12.08
C GLN A 398 -26.40 -3.49 11.48
N VAL A 399 -25.11 -3.18 11.49
CA VAL A 399 -24.58 -1.90 11.00
C VAL A 399 -23.76 -2.02 9.73
N GLU A 400 -23.32 -3.23 9.38
CA GLU A 400 -22.61 -3.48 8.12
C GLU A 400 -23.18 -4.67 7.37
N HIS A 401 -23.29 -4.51 6.05
CA HIS A 401 -23.85 -5.47 5.11
C HIS A 401 -22.84 -5.68 3.99
N TRP A 402 -22.04 -6.74 4.12
CA TRP A 402 -20.94 -7.00 3.20
C TRP A 402 -21.33 -8.05 2.17
N VAL A 403 -21.15 -7.70 0.90
CA VAL A 403 -21.26 -8.65 -0.21
C VAL A 403 -19.96 -9.41 -0.43
N ASP A 404 -20.06 -10.55 -1.08
CA ASP A 404 -18.97 -11.48 -1.32
C ASP A 404 -17.96 -10.85 -2.30
N ILE A 405 -16.80 -10.47 -1.76
CA ILE A 405 -15.68 -9.86 -2.49
C ILE A 405 -15.13 -10.78 -3.59
N PHE A 406 -15.40 -12.10 -3.52
CA PHE A 406 -14.88 -13.08 -4.48
C PHE A 406 -15.85 -13.31 -5.66
N SER A 407 -16.92 -12.54 -5.77
CA SER A 407 -17.95 -12.71 -6.78
C SER A 407 -17.69 -11.85 -8.03
N PRO A 408 -17.41 -12.45 -9.21
CA PRO A 408 -17.31 -11.71 -10.46
C PRO A 408 -18.57 -10.92 -10.80
N ALA A 409 -19.76 -11.43 -10.45
CA ALA A 409 -21.01 -10.71 -10.65
C ALA A 409 -21.11 -9.42 -9.82
N THR A 410 -20.57 -9.42 -8.59
CA THR A 410 -20.46 -8.20 -7.77
C THR A 410 -19.49 -7.20 -8.40
N TRP A 411 -18.39 -7.68 -8.99
CA TRP A 411 -17.41 -6.85 -9.69
C TRP A 411 -18.02 -6.21 -10.94
N GLU A 412 -18.63 -7.01 -11.82
CA GLU A 412 -19.29 -6.59 -13.05
C GLU A 412 -20.37 -5.54 -12.78
N TYR A 413 -21.18 -5.73 -11.73
CA TYR A 413 -22.19 -4.76 -11.33
C TYR A 413 -21.59 -3.39 -11.01
N ASN A 414 -20.61 -3.34 -10.10
CA ASN A 414 -20.00 -2.07 -9.68
C ASN A 414 -19.20 -1.41 -10.81
N ILE A 415 -18.55 -2.20 -11.68
CA ILE A 415 -17.86 -1.68 -12.87
C ILE A 415 -18.86 -1.13 -13.89
N SER A 416 -20.02 -1.76 -14.06
CA SER A 416 -21.09 -1.24 -14.94
C SER A 416 -21.62 0.11 -14.45
N VAL A 417 -21.79 0.27 -13.13
CA VAL A 417 -22.11 1.57 -12.51
C VAL A 417 -21.02 2.59 -12.79
N ALA A 418 -19.74 2.25 -12.56
CA ALA A 418 -18.62 3.16 -12.83
C ALA A 418 -18.52 3.59 -14.31
N LYS A 419 -18.79 2.68 -15.25
CA LYS A 419 -18.81 3.00 -16.70
C LYS A 419 -19.92 3.98 -17.06
N GLU A 420 -21.10 3.79 -16.49
CA GLU A 420 -22.21 4.73 -16.68
C GLU A 420 -21.84 6.11 -16.14
N ILE A 421 -21.26 6.17 -14.94
CA ILE A 421 -20.81 7.43 -14.33
C ILE A 421 -19.74 8.12 -15.18
N GLN A 422 -18.73 7.39 -15.65
CA GLN A 422 -17.72 7.90 -16.57
C GLN A 422 -18.35 8.48 -17.85
N SER A 423 -19.42 7.86 -18.37
CA SER A 423 -20.12 8.33 -19.56
C SER A 423 -20.82 9.70 -19.38
N PHE A 424 -21.06 10.12 -18.14
CA PHE A 424 -21.57 11.47 -17.85
C PHE A 424 -20.50 12.55 -17.99
N GLY A 425 -19.21 12.18 -17.96
CA GLY A 425 -18.09 13.11 -18.02
C GLY A 425 -17.65 13.64 -16.66
N VAL A 426 -17.72 12.80 -15.61
CA VAL A 426 -17.00 13.07 -14.35
C VAL A 426 -15.48 12.98 -14.58
N ASP A 427 -14.70 13.62 -13.71
CA ASP A 427 -13.25 13.64 -13.86
C ASP A 427 -12.56 12.39 -13.28
N GLU A 428 -13.14 11.75 -12.26
CA GLU A 428 -12.52 10.62 -11.54
C GLU A 428 -13.56 9.68 -10.93
N ILE A 429 -13.27 8.36 -10.95
CA ILE A 429 -14.02 7.37 -10.16
C ILE A 429 -13.24 7.03 -8.89
N GLN A 430 -13.86 7.21 -7.72
CA GLN A 430 -13.31 6.79 -6.44
C GLN A 430 -14.03 5.55 -5.93
N PHE A 431 -13.33 4.42 -5.82
CA PHE A 431 -13.88 3.23 -5.17
C PHE A 431 -13.62 3.26 -3.66
N ASP A 432 -14.70 3.15 -2.88
CA ASP A 432 -14.65 3.06 -1.41
C ASP A 432 -15.24 1.72 -0.92
N TYR A 433 -14.92 1.34 0.32
CA TYR A 433 -15.14 0.04 0.92
C TYR A 433 -14.70 -1.11 0.00
N ILE A 434 -13.58 -0.90 -0.70
CA ILE A 434 -12.89 -1.89 -1.54
C ILE A 434 -11.99 -2.77 -0.65
N ARG A 435 -12.62 -3.60 0.21
CA ARG A 435 -11.92 -4.43 1.20
C ARG A 435 -12.78 -5.59 1.73
N PHE A 436 -12.14 -6.53 2.42
CA PHE A 436 -12.82 -7.48 3.30
C PHE A 436 -13.27 -6.79 4.60
N PRO A 437 -14.35 -7.24 5.28
CA PRO A 437 -14.73 -6.73 6.59
C PRO A 437 -13.56 -6.81 7.60
N SER A 438 -13.42 -5.76 8.40
CA SER A 438 -12.42 -5.62 9.46
C SER A 438 -13.01 -5.70 10.86
N ASP A 439 -14.31 -5.48 10.98
CA ASP A 439 -15.02 -5.30 12.23
C ASP A 439 -16.05 -6.41 12.45
N GLY A 440 -16.39 -6.68 13.70
CA GLY A 440 -17.27 -7.79 14.06
C GLY A 440 -16.59 -9.16 13.98
N PRO A 441 -17.37 -10.26 13.87
CA PRO A 441 -16.84 -11.62 13.93
C PRO A 441 -16.24 -12.05 12.59
N VAL A 442 -15.22 -11.33 12.12
CA VAL A 442 -14.58 -11.53 10.80
C VAL A 442 -14.01 -12.93 10.61
N SER A 443 -13.54 -13.58 11.68
CA SER A 443 -13.06 -14.96 11.64
C SER A 443 -14.14 -15.99 11.28
N LEU A 444 -15.42 -15.61 11.42
CA LEU A 444 -16.58 -16.42 11.03
C LEU A 444 -17.05 -16.12 9.60
N ALA A 445 -16.57 -15.05 8.96
CA ALA A 445 -16.91 -14.74 7.59
C ALA A 445 -16.32 -15.78 6.63
N THR A 446 -17.13 -16.23 5.68
CA THR A 446 -16.73 -17.12 4.60
C THR A 446 -17.44 -16.73 3.32
N SER A 447 -16.77 -16.97 2.20
CA SER A 447 -17.35 -16.85 0.88
C SER A 447 -18.03 -18.16 0.48
N ARG A 448 -19.10 -18.05 -0.32
CA ARG A 448 -19.67 -19.19 -1.07
C ARG A 448 -19.33 -19.12 -2.57
N MET A 449 -18.71 -18.02 -3.01
CA MET A 449 -18.40 -17.73 -4.41
C MET A 449 -16.90 -17.83 -4.73
N ASN A 450 -16.04 -18.05 -3.74
CA ASN A 450 -14.59 -18.18 -3.91
C ASN A 450 -14.19 -19.54 -4.51
N LYS A 451 -14.47 -19.73 -5.81
CA LYS A 451 -14.15 -20.94 -6.57
C LYS A 451 -12.65 -21.21 -6.73
N TYR A 452 -11.83 -20.17 -6.59
CA TYR A 452 -10.41 -20.21 -6.90
C TYR A 452 -9.50 -20.16 -5.68
N ALA A 453 -10.05 -20.33 -4.47
CA ALA A 453 -9.31 -20.22 -3.20
C ALA A 453 -8.48 -18.92 -3.08
N MET A 454 -8.98 -17.84 -3.69
CA MET A 454 -8.38 -16.51 -3.66
C MET A 454 -8.26 -16.00 -2.22
N GLN A 455 -7.21 -15.23 -1.95
CA GLN A 455 -7.15 -14.34 -0.80
C GLN A 455 -7.87 -13.02 -1.12
N PRO A 456 -8.30 -12.23 -0.12
CA PRO A 456 -8.92 -10.92 -0.37
C PRO A 456 -8.10 -10.01 -1.29
N VAL A 457 -6.77 -10.05 -1.19
CA VAL A 457 -5.87 -9.28 -2.08
C VAL A 457 -5.97 -9.72 -3.54
N ASP A 458 -6.18 -11.01 -3.82
CA ASP A 458 -6.33 -11.54 -5.18
C ASP A 458 -7.67 -11.15 -5.80
N ALA A 459 -8.72 -11.14 -4.98
CA ALA A 459 -10.05 -10.70 -5.38
C ALA A 459 -10.07 -9.20 -5.71
N LEU A 460 -9.42 -8.37 -4.89
CA LEU A 460 -9.29 -6.94 -5.18
C LEU A 460 -8.42 -6.66 -6.40
N GLU A 461 -7.31 -7.37 -6.56
CA GLU A 461 -6.50 -7.27 -7.77
C GLU A 461 -7.32 -7.62 -9.01
N SER A 462 -8.10 -8.71 -8.96
CA SER A 462 -9.00 -9.12 -10.04
C SER A 462 -10.05 -8.07 -10.38
N PHE A 463 -10.70 -7.48 -9.36
CA PHE A 463 -11.64 -6.37 -9.53
C PHE A 463 -10.98 -5.17 -10.20
N LEU A 464 -9.76 -4.80 -9.79
CA LEU A 464 -9.06 -3.63 -10.33
C LEU A 464 -8.51 -3.85 -11.73
N ILE A 465 -8.09 -5.07 -12.09
CA ILE A 465 -7.79 -5.43 -13.48
C ILE A 465 -9.01 -5.17 -14.35
N MET A 466 -10.16 -5.75 -13.98
CA MET A 466 -11.42 -5.58 -14.72
C MET A 466 -11.87 -4.11 -14.79
N ALA A 467 -11.71 -3.36 -13.70
CA ALA A 467 -12.08 -1.95 -13.66
C ALA A 467 -11.20 -1.12 -14.60
N ARG A 468 -9.88 -1.33 -14.57
CA ARG A 468 -8.95 -0.60 -15.43
C ARG A 468 -9.14 -0.91 -16.91
N GLU A 469 -9.47 -2.15 -17.27
CA GLU A 469 -9.78 -2.53 -18.66
C GLU A 469 -11.00 -1.78 -19.24
N GLN A 470 -11.89 -1.28 -18.38
CA GLN A 470 -13.16 -0.66 -18.80
C GLN A 470 -13.26 0.84 -18.48
N LEU A 471 -12.32 1.39 -17.70
CA LEU A 471 -12.31 2.80 -17.27
C LEU A 471 -11.02 3.49 -17.72
N TYR A 472 -11.17 4.56 -18.49
CA TYR A 472 -10.08 5.33 -19.07
C TYR A 472 -9.79 6.64 -18.30
N ILE A 473 -10.71 7.09 -17.43
CA ILE A 473 -10.46 8.23 -16.54
C ILE A 473 -9.66 7.81 -15.30
N PRO A 474 -9.12 8.77 -14.52
CA PRO A 474 -8.52 8.49 -13.22
C PRO A 474 -9.38 7.59 -12.33
N ILE A 475 -8.75 6.57 -11.72
CA ILE A 475 -9.34 5.75 -10.66
C ILE A 475 -8.61 6.04 -9.36
N SER A 476 -9.36 6.33 -8.32
CA SER A 476 -8.87 6.37 -6.95
C SER A 476 -9.48 5.29 -6.07
N VAL A 477 -8.78 4.96 -4.98
CA VAL A 477 -9.28 4.04 -3.96
C VAL A 477 -9.08 4.59 -2.57
N ASP A 478 -10.10 4.38 -1.73
CA ASP A 478 -10.06 4.75 -0.33
C ASP A 478 -9.55 3.58 0.50
N ILE A 479 -8.52 3.82 1.31
CA ILE A 479 -7.90 2.80 2.15
C ILE A 479 -7.84 3.26 3.61
N TYR A 480 -7.82 2.30 4.52
CA TYR A 480 -7.53 2.60 5.92
C TYR A 480 -6.16 3.28 6.07
N GLY A 481 -6.07 4.25 6.98
CA GLY A 481 -4.81 4.93 7.29
C GLY A 481 -3.71 3.95 7.69
N TYR A 482 -4.06 2.87 8.40
CA TYR A 482 -3.15 1.78 8.73
C TYR A 482 -2.49 1.16 7.48
N ASN A 483 -3.25 0.93 6.41
CA ASN A 483 -2.77 0.38 5.15
C ASN A 483 -1.94 1.38 4.32
N GLY A 484 -2.05 2.68 4.62
CA GLY A 484 -1.10 3.70 4.13
C GLY A 484 0.20 3.75 4.93
N TRP A 485 0.14 3.40 6.23
CA TRP A 485 1.30 3.35 7.12
C TRP A 485 2.12 2.06 7.02
N PHE A 486 1.51 0.95 6.58
CA PHE A 486 2.15 -0.36 6.50
C PHE A 486 1.62 -1.20 5.33
N PRO A 487 2.49 -1.87 4.54
CA PRO A 487 2.04 -2.86 3.58
C PRO A 487 1.50 -4.11 4.31
N THR A 488 0.30 -4.54 3.92
CA THR A 488 -0.37 -5.73 4.48
C THR A 488 -1.37 -6.31 3.47
N ASN A 489 -1.75 -7.57 3.66
CA ASN A 489 -2.81 -8.24 2.89
C ASN A 489 -4.08 -8.50 3.71
N SER A 490 -4.12 -8.14 5.00
CA SER A 490 -5.13 -8.58 5.98
C SER A 490 -6.60 -8.39 5.55
N ILE A 491 -6.90 -7.24 4.92
CA ILE A 491 -8.23 -6.90 4.41
C ILE A 491 -8.26 -6.76 2.88
N GLY A 492 -7.20 -7.23 2.21
CA GLY A 492 -6.99 -7.12 0.75
C GLY A 492 -6.37 -5.80 0.28
N GLN A 493 -6.44 -4.72 1.06
CA GLN A 493 -5.89 -3.39 0.71
C GLN A 493 -4.36 -3.33 0.79
N ASN A 494 -3.68 -4.00 -0.14
CA ASN A 494 -2.23 -3.94 -0.28
C ASN A 494 -1.82 -2.76 -1.17
N ILE A 495 -1.20 -1.72 -0.60
CA ILE A 495 -0.88 -0.49 -1.31
C ILE A 495 0.00 -0.69 -2.55
N THR A 496 0.98 -1.60 -2.49
CA THR A 496 1.85 -1.92 -3.62
C THR A 496 1.06 -2.57 -4.77
N MET A 497 0.13 -3.49 -4.47
CA MET A 497 -0.75 -4.07 -5.47
C MET A 497 -1.72 -3.03 -6.04
N LEU A 498 -2.40 -2.25 -5.19
CA LEU A 498 -3.34 -1.21 -5.63
C LEU A 498 -2.66 -0.24 -6.61
N SER A 499 -1.41 0.15 -6.31
CA SER A 499 -0.62 1.08 -7.12
C SER A 499 -0.30 0.60 -8.54
N ASP A 500 -0.52 -0.68 -8.87
CA ASP A 500 -0.39 -1.17 -10.24
C ASP A 500 -1.56 -0.68 -11.11
N TYR A 501 -2.76 -0.53 -10.55
CA TYR A 501 -4.01 -0.39 -11.31
C TYR A 501 -4.72 0.96 -11.15
N VAL A 502 -4.51 1.65 -10.02
CA VAL A 502 -5.14 2.95 -9.71
C VAL A 502 -4.18 4.10 -10.01
N ASP A 503 -4.72 5.32 -10.08
CA ASP A 503 -3.94 6.55 -10.30
C ASP A 503 -3.78 7.35 -9.00
N VAL A 504 -4.72 7.20 -8.06
CA VAL A 504 -4.70 7.85 -6.75
C VAL A 504 -5.01 6.85 -5.64
N ILE A 505 -4.35 6.98 -4.50
CA ILE A 505 -4.69 6.29 -3.26
C ILE A 505 -5.01 7.34 -2.20
N SER A 506 -6.12 7.15 -1.49
CA SER A 506 -6.63 8.06 -0.47
C SER A 506 -6.67 7.41 0.91
N PRO A 507 -5.53 7.40 1.66
CA PRO A 507 -5.51 6.89 3.02
C PRO A 507 -6.32 7.77 3.98
N MET A 508 -7.14 7.12 4.80
CA MET A 508 -7.90 7.77 5.89
C MET A 508 -7.08 7.75 7.18
N PHE A 509 -6.14 8.70 7.33
CA PHE A 509 -5.20 8.75 8.46
C PHE A 509 -5.76 9.30 9.78
N TYR A 510 -7.05 9.61 9.86
CA TYR A 510 -7.71 10.26 11.00
C TYR A 510 -7.01 10.02 12.36
N PRO A 511 -6.30 11.02 12.92
CA PRO A 511 -5.47 10.81 14.12
C PRO A 511 -6.24 10.29 15.33
N SER A 512 -7.55 10.56 15.38
CA SER A 512 -8.49 10.03 16.37
C SER A 512 -8.67 8.50 16.34
N HIS A 513 -8.30 7.84 15.24
CA HIS A 513 -8.45 6.40 15.03
C HIS A 513 -7.16 5.61 15.33
N TYR A 514 -6.09 6.30 15.72
CA TYR A 514 -4.85 5.67 16.16
C TYR A 514 -4.77 5.65 17.68
N THR A 515 -4.38 4.53 18.28
CA THR A 515 -4.21 4.39 19.73
C THR A 515 -3.16 5.37 20.27
N ASN A 516 -3.31 5.79 21.53
CA ASN A 516 -2.44 6.82 22.13
C ASN A 516 -0.96 6.40 22.22
N ASP A 517 -0.70 5.10 22.22
CA ASP A 517 0.63 4.51 22.26
C ASP A 517 1.23 4.28 20.86
N PHE A 518 0.51 4.58 19.77
CA PHE A 518 1.07 4.68 18.43
C PHE A 518 1.74 6.04 18.22
N LEU A 519 3.03 6.00 17.84
CA LEU A 519 4.02 7.08 17.90
C LEU A 519 4.34 7.50 19.35
N PRO A 520 5.46 8.21 19.59
CA PRO A 520 5.81 8.69 20.93
C PRO A 520 4.64 9.39 21.63
N SER A 521 4.25 8.88 22.79
CA SER A 521 3.04 9.28 23.54
C SER A 521 3.13 10.70 24.10
N ASN A 522 4.32 11.29 24.15
CA ASN A 522 4.56 12.66 24.63
C ASN A 522 4.31 13.74 23.58
N PHE A 523 3.90 13.39 22.35
CA PHE A 523 3.53 14.41 21.36
C PHE A 523 2.22 15.09 21.75
N TYR A 524 2.25 16.42 21.81
CA TYR A 524 1.04 17.22 21.86
C TYR A 524 0.13 16.90 20.67
N TYR A 525 -1.18 16.99 20.90
CA TYR A 525 -2.24 16.57 19.99
C TYR A 525 -2.04 17.04 18.53
N THR A 526 -1.74 18.32 18.30
CA THR A 526 -1.51 18.87 16.96
C THR A 526 -0.21 18.40 16.32
N LYS A 527 0.86 18.22 17.10
CA LYS A 527 2.15 17.68 16.62
C LYS A 527 2.01 16.22 16.20
N ARG A 528 1.23 15.42 16.95
CA ARG A 528 0.91 14.04 16.58
C ARG A 528 0.12 13.99 15.28
N ALA A 529 -0.88 14.86 15.12
CA ALA A 529 -1.66 14.98 13.89
C ALA A 529 -0.78 15.27 12.66
N TYR A 530 0.09 16.28 12.76
CA TYR A 530 1.07 16.61 11.72
C TYR A 530 1.92 15.39 11.35
N LYS A 531 2.47 14.67 12.34
CA LYS A 531 3.34 13.51 12.09
C LYS A 531 2.59 12.37 11.41
N ILE A 532 1.35 12.11 11.83
CA ILE A 532 0.49 11.07 11.24
C ILE A 532 0.27 11.32 9.74
N TYR A 533 -0.03 12.55 9.34
CA TYR A 533 -0.21 12.91 7.93
C TYR A 533 1.09 12.96 7.16
N LYS A 534 2.14 13.57 7.74
CA LYS A 534 3.44 13.72 7.08
C LYS A 534 4.07 12.36 6.79
N GLU A 535 4.35 11.60 7.84
CA GLU A 535 5.01 10.30 7.70
C GLU A 535 4.09 9.27 7.04
N GLY A 536 2.78 9.34 7.28
CA GLY A 536 1.81 8.46 6.62
C GLY A 536 1.80 8.64 5.11
N SER A 537 1.80 9.89 4.63
CA SER A 537 1.78 10.17 3.19
C SER A 537 3.11 9.80 2.53
N ASP A 538 4.24 10.06 3.20
CA ASP A 538 5.57 9.62 2.72
C ASP A 538 5.61 8.09 2.60
N ARG A 539 5.17 7.38 3.64
CA ARG A 539 5.06 5.91 3.65
C ARG A 539 4.20 5.39 2.53
N ALA A 540 3.01 5.96 2.37
CA ALA A 540 2.10 5.55 1.32
C ALA A 540 2.73 5.70 -0.07
N LEU A 541 3.46 6.80 -0.33
CA LEU A 541 4.13 6.98 -1.61
C LEU A 541 5.25 5.94 -1.81
N MET A 542 6.12 5.75 -0.82
CA MET A 542 7.22 4.78 -0.91
C MET A 542 6.72 3.36 -1.16
N PHE A 543 5.67 2.93 -0.45
CA PHE A 543 5.13 1.58 -0.61
C PHE A 543 4.34 1.40 -1.91
N SER A 544 3.86 2.50 -2.50
CA SER A 544 3.32 2.50 -3.87
C SER A 544 4.40 2.52 -4.96
N LEU A 545 5.67 2.67 -4.56
CA LEU A 545 6.84 2.82 -5.42
C LEU A 545 6.80 4.07 -6.32
N ASP A 546 6.19 5.17 -5.85
CA ASP A 546 5.96 6.41 -6.61
C ASP A 546 5.22 6.19 -7.94
N ARG A 547 4.22 5.29 -7.92
CA ARG A 547 3.42 4.95 -9.10
C ARG A 547 2.00 5.50 -9.06
N VAL A 548 1.64 6.22 -8.01
CA VAL A 548 0.31 6.81 -7.80
C VAL A 548 0.41 8.12 -7.04
N VAL A 549 -0.62 8.95 -7.17
CA VAL A 549 -0.80 10.13 -6.32
C VAL A 549 -1.29 9.68 -4.95
N ILE A 550 -0.69 10.20 -3.89
CA ILE A 550 -1.22 10.04 -2.53
C ILE A 550 -2.03 11.29 -2.17
N ARG A 551 -3.35 11.13 -2.03
CA ARG A 551 -4.29 12.20 -1.69
C ARG A 551 -5.10 11.81 -0.45
N PRO A 552 -4.59 12.05 0.76
CA PRO A 552 -5.21 11.55 1.99
C PRO A 552 -6.55 12.20 2.30
N TYR A 553 -7.41 11.46 3.01
CA TYR A 553 -8.55 12.06 3.69
C TYR A 553 -8.10 12.72 5.00
N VAL A 554 -8.42 14.00 5.15
CA VAL A 554 -8.11 14.82 6.32
C VAL A 554 -9.33 14.89 7.25
N GLN A 555 -9.10 14.64 8.54
CA GLN A 555 -10.17 14.69 9.55
C GLN A 555 -10.62 16.14 9.76
N ALA A 556 -11.85 16.45 9.32
CA ALA A 556 -12.51 17.74 9.53
C ALA A 556 -13.69 17.63 10.53
N PHE A 557 -13.56 16.73 11.50
CA PHE A 557 -14.52 16.47 12.59
C PHE A 557 -13.79 16.19 13.90
N LEU A 558 -14.53 16.21 15.02
CA LEU A 558 -14.01 15.89 16.36
C LEU A 558 -14.63 14.60 16.89
N LEU A 559 -13.78 13.72 17.44
CA LEU A 559 -14.18 12.45 18.03
C LEU A 559 -13.61 12.27 19.43
N GLY A 560 -14.42 11.73 20.34
CA GLY A 560 -13.98 11.42 21.71
C GLY A 560 -13.46 12.65 22.45
N LYS A 561 -12.23 12.56 22.98
CA LYS A 561 -11.60 13.63 23.79
C LYS A 561 -11.38 14.93 23.02
N GLU A 562 -11.31 14.86 21.70
CA GLU A 562 -11.12 16.02 20.82
C GLU A 562 -12.30 17.01 20.91
N ARG A 563 -13.47 16.58 21.38
CA ARG A 563 -14.65 17.46 21.53
C ARG A 563 -14.57 18.43 22.72
N PHE A 564 -13.57 18.25 23.58
CA PHE A 564 -13.40 19.05 24.81
C PHE A 564 -12.20 20.00 24.72
N VAL A 565 -11.64 20.20 23.53
CA VAL A 565 -10.57 21.20 23.30
C VAL A 565 -11.18 22.50 22.78
N ASP A 566 -10.53 23.61 23.10
CA ASP A 566 -10.98 24.94 22.66
C ASP A 566 -10.92 25.08 21.13
N ASP A 567 -11.72 26.02 20.60
CA ASP A 567 -11.80 26.31 19.16
C ASP A 567 -10.43 26.55 18.53
N GLU A 568 -9.57 27.31 19.19
CA GLU A 568 -8.23 27.62 18.71
C GLU A 568 -7.39 26.34 18.49
N ILE A 569 -7.54 25.35 19.38
CA ILE A 569 -6.77 24.11 19.35
C ILE A 569 -7.21 23.24 18.18
N TYR A 570 -8.51 23.06 17.96
CA TYR A 570 -8.93 22.22 16.83
C TYR A 570 -8.74 22.91 15.48
N LEU A 571 -8.78 24.24 15.41
CA LEU A 571 -8.42 24.97 14.18
C LEU A 571 -6.93 24.78 13.87
N LYS A 572 -6.06 24.83 14.89
CA LYS A 572 -4.64 24.46 14.76
C LYS A 572 -4.49 22.99 14.36
N TYR A 573 -5.34 22.09 14.87
CA TYR A 573 -5.30 20.68 14.51
C TYR A 573 -5.55 20.45 13.02
N LEU A 574 -6.58 21.07 12.41
CA LEU A 574 -6.78 20.99 10.95
C LEU A 574 -5.57 21.54 10.18
N LYS A 575 -5.05 22.70 10.57
CA LYS A 575 -3.86 23.29 9.94
C LYS A 575 -2.64 22.38 10.00
N PHE A 576 -2.38 21.73 11.14
CA PHE A 576 -1.24 20.83 11.30
C PHE A 576 -1.40 19.53 10.50
N GLN A 577 -2.61 19.00 10.35
CA GLN A 577 -2.88 17.88 9.44
C GLN A 577 -2.56 18.26 7.99
N LEU A 578 -3.08 19.41 7.52
CA LEU A 578 -2.85 19.92 6.16
C LEU A 578 -1.38 20.27 5.91
N LYS A 579 -0.71 20.87 6.89
CA LYS A 579 0.74 21.11 6.86
C LYS A 579 1.50 19.79 6.71
N GLY A 580 1.09 18.75 7.45
CA GLY A 580 1.69 17.42 7.34
C GLY A 580 1.56 16.85 5.92
N VAL A 581 0.39 16.99 5.29
CA VAL A 581 0.21 16.60 3.89
C VAL A 581 1.09 17.44 2.95
N LYS A 582 1.11 18.77 3.11
CA LYS A 582 1.87 19.69 2.23
C LYS A 582 3.38 19.47 2.30
N GLU A 583 3.91 19.14 3.48
CA GLU A 583 5.35 18.87 3.70
C GLU A 583 5.72 17.39 3.52
N SER A 584 4.79 16.57 3.03
CA SER A 584 5.02 15.19 2.64
C SER A 584 5.20 15.05 1.12
N PHE A 585 5.39 13.82 0.65
CA PHE A 585 5.33 13.50 -0.77
C PHE A 585 3.91 13.28 -1.33
N GLY A 586 2.86 13.53 -0.52
CA GLY A 586 1.48 13.54 -1.00
C GLY A 586 1.17 14.76 -1.88
N SER A 587 0.09 14.70 -2.65
CA SER A 587 -0.37 15.82 -3.49
C SER A 587 -1.90 15.97 -3.39
N GLY A 588 -2.32 17.06 -2.75
CA GLY A 588 -3.72 17.34 -2.46
C GLY A 588 -4.26 16.63 -1.21
N PHE A 589 -5.54 16.87 -0.91
CA PHE A 589 -6.25 16.35 0.25
C PHE A 589 -7.76 16.30 0.00
N SER A 590 -8.46 15.46 0.76
CA SER A 590 -9.94 15.44 0.81
C SER A 590 -10.40 15.62 2.25
N LEU A 591 -11.14 16.69 2.56
CA LEU A 591 -11.68 16.87 3.92
C LEU A 591 -12.88 15.94 4.10
N TRP A 592 -12.87 15.19 5.21
CA TRP A 592 -14.00 14.35 5.61
C TRP A 592 -14.72 14.93 6.82
N ASN A 593 -16.03 15.12 6.67
CA ASN A 593 -16.95 15.27 7.79
C ASN A 593 -18.33 14.69 7.40
N ALA A 594 -18.80 13.69 8.15
CA ALA A 594 -20.05 12.99 7.88
C ALA A 594 -21.29 13.89 7.95
N SER A 595 -21.25 15.01 8.69
CA SER A 595 -22.34 16.00 8.70
C SER A 595 -22.35 16.92 7.48
N ASN A 596 -21.28 16.89 6.67
CA ASN A 596 -20.99 17.85 5.59
C ASN A 596 -20.99 19.32 6.07
N VAL A 597 -20.70 19.56 7.36
CA VAL A 597 -20.48 20.89 7.94
C VAL A 597 -19.00 21.09 8.24
N TYR A 598 -18.32 21.88 7.39
CA TYR A 598 -16.87 22.09 7.46
C TYR A 598 -16.47 23.30 8.33
N TYR A 599 -16.96 23.33 9.57
CA TYR A 599 -16.77 24.47 10.50
C TYR A 599 -15.31 24.78 10.84
N MET A 600 -14.41 23.80 10.70
CA MET A 600 -12.97 23.95 10.92
C MET A 600 -12.27 24.79 9.83
N VAL A 601 -12.92 24.99 8.68
CA VAL A 601 -12.36 25.77 7.56
C VAL A 601 -12.67 27.24 7.79
N LYS A 602 -11.69 27.99 8.29
CA LYS A 602 -11.75 29.44 8.53
C LYS A 602 -10.75 30.16 7.61
N GLY A 603 -11.10 30.29 6.34
CA GLY A 603 -10.30 30.97 5.32
C GLY A 603 -9.79 30.06 4.20
N SER A 604 -8.90 30.59 3.38
CA SER A 604 -8.34 29.88 2.22
C SER A 604 -7.39 28.77 2.64
N LEU A 605 -7.51 27.61 1.99
CA LEU A 605 -6.62 26.45 2.09
C LEU A 605 -5.66 26.34 0.91
N LYS A 606 -5.63 27.35 0.02
CA LYS A 606 -4.81 27.36 -1.20
C LYS A 606 -3.31 27.15 -0.91
N GLU A 607 -2.82 27.60 0.25
CA GLU A 607 -1.42 27.41 0.67
C GLU A 607 -1.00 25.94 0.81
N TYR A 608 -1.97 25.03 1.04
CA TYR A 608 -1.74 23.60 1.17
C TYR A 608 -1.84 22.85 -0.16
N LEU A 609 -2.11 23.56 -1.25
CA LEU A 609 -2.05 23.06 -2.62
C LEU A 609 -0.75 23.52 -3.27
N ASP A 610 -0.30 22.82 -4.30
CA ASP A 610 0.85 23.22 -5.11
C ASP A 610 0.51 24.46 -5.94
N SER A 611 1.49 25.35 -6.12
CA SER A 611 1.37 26.52 -7.00
C SER A 611 0.97 26.04 -8.40
N PHE A 612 -0.11 26.59 -8.94
CA PHE A 612 -0.59 26.27 -10.30
C PHE A 612 0.41 26.71 -11.38
#